data_AF-A0A1H1TCM5-F1
#
_entry.id   AF-A0A1H1TCM5-F1
#
_cell.length_a   1.000
_cell.length_b   1.000
_cell.length_c   1.000
_cell.angle_alpha   90.00
_cell.angle_beta   90.00
_cell.angle_gamma   90.00
#
_symmetry.space_group_name_H-M   'P 1'
#
loop_
_entity.id
_entity.type
_entity.pdbx_description
1 polymer ?
#
loop_
_entity_poly.entity_id
_entity_poly.type
_entity_poly.pdbx_seq_one_letter_code
_entity_poly.pdbx_strand_id
1 'polypeptide(L)'
;MQLDPASGWCQGVDICPSPNFNARPSEEISLLVIHNISLPPAQFATGKVQEFFQNRLDVTEHPYFEGIAELRVSAHFLIERDGTVTQFVSCLERAWHAGVSNFEGREFCNDFSVGIELEGTDDLPFTDAQYLALTTLTRQLQSAFSGITAQRICGHSDIAPGRKTDPGPAFDWARYRAALAKEEQQ
;
A
#
# COMPACT_ATOMS: atom_id res chain seq x y z
N MET A 1 1.92 4.35 -15.87
CA MET A 1 1.34 5.15 -14.78
C MET A 1 2.13 6.44 -14.60
N GLN A 2 1.49 7.54 -14.24
CA GLN A 2 2.14 8.82 -13.95
C GLN A 2 1.42 9.52 -12.79
N LEU A 3 2.13 9.87 -11.72
CA LEU A 3 1.54 10.56 -10.58
C LEU A 3 1.44 12.06 -10.85
N ASP A 4 0.26 12.64 -10.67
CA ASP A 4 0.08 14.09 -10.61
C ASP A 4 0.28 14.56 -9.15
N PRO A 5 1.37 15.29 -8.83
CA PRO A 5 1.65 15.74 -7.47
C PRO A 5 0.65 16.78 -6.96
N ALA A 6 -0.07 17.48 -7.85
CA ALA A 6 -1.04 18.51 -7.45
C ALA A 6 -2.36 17.91 -6.97
N SER A 7 -2.77 16.77 -7.53
CA SER A 7 -3.99 16.06 -7.13
C SER A 7 -3.73 14.85 -6.25
N GLY A 8 -2.50 14.31 -6.27
CA GLY A 8 -2.11 13.06 -5.62
C GLY A 8 -2.70 11.81 -6.28
N TRP A 9 -3.27 11.93 -7.48
CA TRP A 9 -3.83 10.81 -8.25
C TRP A 9 -2.92 10.42 -9.41
N CYS A 10 -2.81 9.12 -9.67
CA CYS A 10 -2.09 8.55 -10.78
C CYS A 10 -2.97 8.47 -12.03
N GLN A 11 -2.39 8.80 -13.18
CA GLN A 11 -2.94 8.52 -14.49
C GLN A 11 -2.50 7.13 -14.98
N GLY A 12 -3.36 6.47 -15.76
CA GLY A 12 -3.07 5.16 -16.35
C GLY A 12 -3.03 4.02 -15.32
N VAL A 13 -3.82 4.16 -14.25
CA VAL A 13 -4.12 3.12 -13.24
C VAL A 13 -5.64 3.10 -13.05
N ASP A 14 -6.16 2.03 -12.45
CA ASP A 14 -7.59 1.97 -12.12
C ASP A 14 -7.89 2.88 -10.92
N ILE A 15 -8.97 3.64 -11.01
CA ILE A 15 -9.39 4.57 -9.96
C ILE A 15 -10.61 3.98 -9.26
N CYS A 16 -10.45 3.68 -7.97
CA CYS A 16 -11.47 3.03 -7.16
C CYS A 16 -11.64 3.80 -5.84
N PRO A 17 -12.24 5.00 -5.84
CA PRO A 17 -12.21 5.89 -4.68
C PRO A 17 -12.81 5.23 -3.42
N SER A 18 -12.06 5.28 -2.33
CA SER A 18 -12.51 4.85 -1.00
C SER A 18 -13.09 6.03 -0.23
N PRO A 19 -14.16 5.84 0.57
CA PRO A 19 -14.63 6.85 1.52
C PRO A 19 -13.78 6.91 2.80
N ASN A 20 -12.86 5.95 3.00
CA ASN A 20 -12.10 5.77 4.24
C ASN A 20 -10.80 6.57 4.18
N PHE A 21 -10.90 7.89 4.25
CA PHE A 21 -9.75 8.79 4.36
C PHE A 21 -10.15 10.07 5.09
N ASN A 22 -9.16 10.87 5.45
CA ASN A 22 -9.36 12.23 5.94
C ASN A 22 -8.12 13.08 5.69
N ALA A 23 -8.18 14.38 6.01
CA ALA A 23 -7.03 15.26 5.88
C ALA A 23 -5.85 14.80 6.76
N ARG A 24 -4.62 14.91 6.22
CA ARG A 24 -3.39 14.77 7.00
C ARG A 24 -3.27 15.93 8.00
N PRO A 25 -2.65 15.73 9.18
CA PRO A 25 -2.43 16.82 10.13
C PRO A 25 -1.37 17.84 9.66
N SER A 26 -0.52 17.44 8.71
CA SER A 26 0.42 18.31 7.99
C SER A 26 0.52 17.88 6.53
N GLU A 27 1.12 18.71 5.68
CA GLU A 27 1.34 18.40 4.26
C GLU A 27 2.52 17.42 4.04
N GLU A 28 3.10 16.87 5.11
CA GLU A 28 4.27 16.01 5.02
C GLU A 28 3.90 14.62 4.49
N ILE A 29 4.58 14.19 3.43
CA ILE A 29 4.56 12.83 2.92
C ILE A 29 6.01 12.36 2.82
N SER A 30 6.41 11.47 3.73
CA SER A 30 7.82 11.11 3.89
C SER A 30 8.09 9.64 4.20
N LEU A 31 7.06 8.79 4.28
CA LEU A 31 7.20 7.37 4.54
C LEU A 31 6.43 6.54 3.52
N LEU A 32 7.03 5.47 3.00
CA LEU A 32 6.33 4.47 2.21
C LEU A 32 6.23 3.16 2.99
N VAL A 33 5.01 2.64 3.13
CA VAL A 33 4.74 1.40 3.85
C VAL A 33 4.23 0.35 2.86
N ILE A 34 4.94 -0.78 2.80
CA ILE A 34 4.59 -1.93 1.98
C ILE A 34 3.75 -2.90 2.81
N HIS A 35 2.62 -3.31 2.25
CA HIS A 35 1.66 -4.22 2.84
C HIS A 35 1.41 -5.42 1.92
N ASN A 36 0.74 -6.43 2.45
CA ASN A 36 0.09 -7.44 1.63
C ASN A 36 -1.34 -7.70 2.11
N ILE A 37 -2.18 -8.12 1.18
CA ILE A 37 -3.57 -8.47 1.45
C ILE A 37 -4.08 -9.50 0.44
N SER A 38 -4.98 -10.37 0.87
CA SER A 38 -5.77 -11.24 0.00
C SER A 38 -7.13 -11.48 0.65
N LEU A 39 -8.20 -11.34 -0.12
CA LEU A 39 -9.57 -11.51 0.35
C LEU A 39 -10.37 -12.40 -0.63
N PRO A 40 -10.92 -13.54 -0.19
CA PRO A 40 -10.60 -14.23 1.06
C PRO A 40 -9.09 -14.53 1.21
N PRO A 41 -8.61 -14.88 2.42
CA PRO A 41 -7.18 -15.15 2.63
C PRO A 41 -6.60 -16.15 1.62
N ALA A 42 -5.46 -15.81 1.04
CA ALA A 42 -4.74 -16.58 0.01
C ALA A 42 -5.53 -16.83 -1.30
N GLN A 43 -6.61 -16.08 -1.54
CA GLN A 43 -7.32 -16.04 -2.82
C GLN A 43 -7.07 -14.68 -3.50
N PHE A 44 -6.89 -14.71 -4.81
CA PHE A 44 -6.42 -13.57 -5.60
C PHE A 44 -7.34 -13.28 -6.77
N ALA A 45 -7.27 -12.06 -7.32
CA ALA A 45 -8.08 -11.56 -8.43
C ALA A 45 -9.59 -11.70 -8.20
N THR A 46 -10.02 -11.48 -6.94
CA THR A 46 -11.41 -11.68 -6.51
C THR A 46 -12.24 -10.40 -6.56
N GLY A 47 -11.60 -9.22 -6.66
CA GLY A 47 -12.24 -7.91 -6.51
C GLY A 47 -12.62 -7.55 -5.06
N LYS A 48 -12.39 -8.44 -4.09
CA LYS A 48 -12.87 -8.27 -2.70
C LYS A 48 -12.06 -7.28 -1.90
N VAL A 49 -10.79 -7.06 -2.25
CA VAL A 49 -9.98 -6.00 -1.64
C VAL A 49 -10.55 -4.63 -2.00
N GLN A 50 -10.95 -4.44 -3.26
CA GLN A 50 -11.57 -3.22 -3.74
C GLN A 50 -12.90 -2.97 -3.03
N GLU A 51 -13.77 -3.98 -2.95
CA GLU A 51 -15.02 -3.89 -2.19
C GLU A 51 -14.79 -3.57 -0.71
N PHE A 52 -13.82 -4.22 -0.07
CA PHE A 52 -13.48 -4.02 1.33
C PHE A 52 -13.04 -2.58 1.62
N PHE A 53 -12.11 -2.03 0.84
CA PHE A 53 -11.66 -0.65 1.01
C PHE A 53 -12.74 0.38 0.68
N GLN A 54 -13.82 0.00 -0.01
CA GLN A 54 -14.96 0.88 -0.28
C GLN A 54 -16.13 0.70 0.70
N ASN A 55 -16.00 -0.15 1.73
CA ASN A 55 -17.09 -0.55 2.63
C ASN A 55 -18.28 -1.21 1.90
N ARG A 56 -17.99 -1.97 0.83
CA ARG A 56 -18.97 -2.66 -0.02
C ARG A 56 -18.83 -4.17 -0.01
N LEU A 57 -17.94 -4.71 0.82
CA LEU A 57 -17.73 -6.16 0.94
C LEU A 57 -18.99 -6.85 1.45
N ASP A 58 -19.53 -7.80 0.68
CA ASP A 58 -20.59 -8.68 1.15
C ASP A 58 -20.01 -9.68 2.15
N VAL A 59 -20.31 -9.45 3.42
CA VAL A 59 -19.78 -10.24 4.54
C VAL A 59 -20.31 -11.67 4.58
N THR A 60 -21.36 -11.98 3.83
CA THR A 60 -21.97 -13.32 3.80
C THR A 60 -21.27 -14.27 2.82
N GLU A 61 -20.41 -13.75 1.93
CA GLU A 61 -19.73 -14.55 0.90
C GLU A 61 -18.62 -15.46 1.46
N HIS A 62 -18.04 -15.12 2.61
CA HIS A 62 -16.97 -15.92 3.22
C HIS A 62 -16.88 -15.71 4.74
N PRO A 63 -16.71 -16.76 5.57
CA PRO A 63 -16.68 -16.63 7.04
C PRO A 63 -15.62 -15.65 7.58
N TYR A 64 -14.49 -15.52 6.87
CA TYR A 64 -13.45 -14.54 7.24
C TYR A 64 -13.96 -13.10 7.23
N PHE A 65 -14.91 -12.77 6.34
CA PHE A 65 -15.39 -11.40 6.16
C PHE A 65 -16.19 -10.90 7.36
N GLU A 66 -16.85 -11.80 8.10
CA GLU A 66 -17.55 -11.46 9.35
C GLU A 66 -16.60 -10.80 10.37
N GLY A 67 -15.36 -11.27 10.46
CA GLY A 67 -14.35 -10.76 11.40
C GLY A 67 -13.81 -9.36 11.03
N ILE A 68 -14.02 -8.90 9.80
CA ILE A 68 -13.53 -7.61 9.30
C ILE A 68 -14.66 -6.65 8.89
N ALA A 69 -15.93 -7.04 9.06
CA ALA A 69 -17.12 -6.31 8.61
C ALA A 69 -17.18 -4.85 9.12
N GLU A 70 -16.79 -4.64 10.37
CA GLU A 70 -16.82 -3.33 11.03
C GLU A 70 -15.55 -2.50 10.78
N LEU A 71 -14.53 -3.08 10.16
CA LEU A 71 -13.32 -2.33 9.84
C LEU A 71 -13.63 -1.28 8.79
N ARG A 72 -13.08 -0.09 9.01
CA ARG A 72 -13.05 1.00 8.05
C ARG A 72 -11.58 1.30 7.82
N VAL A 73 -11.07 0.78 6.71
CA VAL A 73 -9.65 0.85 6.33
C VAL A 73 -9.52 1.11 4.85
N SER A 74 -8.36 1.58 4.45
CA SER A 74 -7.99 1.83 3.06
C SER A 74 -6.49 1.85 2.94
N ALA A 75 -5.99 1.66 1.72
CA ALA A 75 -4.63 2.01 1.33
C ALA A 75 -4.67 3.09 0.25
N HIS A 76 -3.51 3.61 -0.15
CA HIS A 76 -3.48 4.49 -1.32
C HIS A 76 -3.55 3.65 -2.60
N PHE A 77 -2.81 2.54 -2.64
CA PHE A 77 -2.73 1.67 -3.83
C PHE A 77 -2.88 0.19 -3.47
N LEU A 78 -3.40 -0.58 -4.42
CA LEU A 78 -3.30 -2.05 -4.51
C LEU A 78 -2.58 -2.40 -5.81
N ILE A 79 -1.69 -3.39 -5.74
CA ILE A 79 -1.07 -4.01 -6.92
C ILE A 79 -1.43 -5.49 -6.94
N GLU A 80 -2.26 -5.87 -7.91
CA GLU A 80 -2.75 -7.24 -8.10
C GLU A 80 -1.64 -8.15 -8.64
N ARG A 81 -1.88 -9.47 -8.62
CA ARG A 81 -0.85 -10.47 -9.02
C ARG A 81 -0.30 -10.27 -10.43
N ASP A 82 -1.09 -9.71 -11.34
CA ASP A 82 -0.71 -9.43 -12.72
C ASP A 82 0.00 -8.08 -12.92
N GLY A 83 0.18 -7.30 -11.84
CA GLY A 83 0.79 -5.98 -11.86
C GLY A 83 -0.19 -4.84 -12.11
N THR A 84 -1.50 -5.12 -12.24
CA THR A 84 -2.53 -4.08 -12.31
C THR A 84 -2.50 -3.25 -11.04
N VAL A 85 -2.52 -1.92 -11.21
CA VAL A 85 -2.50 -0.97 -10.10
C VAL A 85 -3.87 -0.32 -9.99
N THR A 86 -4.44 -0.38 -8.79
CA THR A 86 -5.65 0.37 -8.43
C THR A 86 -5.29 1.42 -7.37
N GLN A 87 -5.79 2.65 -7.51
CA GLN A 87 -5.67 3.70 -6.51
C GLN A 87 -7.02 3.99 -5.84
N PHE A 88 -7.01 4.10 -4.50
CA PHE A 88 -8.21 4.33 -3.69
C PHE A 88 -8.29 5.71 -3.04
N VAL A 89 -7.13 6.27 -2.69
CA VAL A 89 -7.01 7.54 -1.96
C VAL A 89 -5.92 8.37 -2.60
N SER A 90 -6.15 9.68 -2.74
CA SER A 90 -5.12 10.64 -3.16
C SER A 90 -3.93 10.55 -2.21
N CYS A 91 -2.70 10.61 -2.74
CA CYS A 91 -1.49 10.66 -1.90
C CYS A 91 -1.47 11.88 -0.95
N LEU A 92 -2.19 12.95 -1.28
CA LEU A 92 -2.30 14.16 -0.45
C LEU A 92 -3.22 13.96 0.77
N GLU A 93 -4.09 12.97 0.72
CA GLU A 93 -5.01 12.63 1.81
C GLU A 93 -4.44 11.51 2.69
N ARG A 94 -4.99 11.36 3.89
CA ARG A 94 -4.60 10.31 4.84
C ARG A 94 -5.46 9.06 4.65
N ALA A 95 -4.93 8.04 4.00
CA ALA A 95 -5.52 6.70 4.02
C ALA A 95 -5.36 6.02 5.40
N TRP A 96 -6.14 4.97 5.66
CA TRP A 96 -6.21 4.29 6.95
C TRP A 96 -5.61 2.87 6.89
N HIS A 97 -4.30 2.76 6.68
CA HIS A 97 -3.61 1.47 6.44
C HIS A 97 -2.73 0.99 7.60
N ALA A 98 -2.04 1.90 8.30
CA ALA A 98 -1.01 1.54 9.28
C ALA A 98 -1.55 1.22 10.69
N GLY A 99 -2.74 1.74 11.06
CA GLY A 99 -3.26 1.63 12.44
C GLY A 99 -2.28 2.15 13.50
N VAL A 100 -2.27 1.53 14.69
CA VAL A 100 -1.30 1.84 15.76
C VAL A 100 0.10 1.43 15.31
N SER A 101 0.96 2.42 15.11
CA SER A 101 2.26 2.27 14.43
C SER A 101 3.27 3.33 14.88
N ASN A 102 4.56 3.03 14.78
CA ASN A 102 5.67 3.91 15.12
C ASN A 102 6.83 3.74 14.11
N PHE A 103 7.32 4.84 13.54
CA PHE A 103 8.51 4.86 12.70
C PHE A 103 9.54 5.83 13.29
N GLU A 104 10.72 5.33 13.66
CA GLU A 104 11.82 6.13 14.24
C GLU A 104 11.41 7.01 15.44
N GLY A 105 10.50 6.51 16.29
CA GLY A 105 10.00 7.22 17.47
C GLY A 105 8.77 8.08 17.20
N ARG A 106 8.33 8.24 15.94
CA ARG A 106 7.12 8.98 15.57
C ARG A 106 5.93 8.05 15.40
N GLU A 107 4.90 8.25 16.22
CA GLU A 107 3.64 7.50 16.17
C GLU A 107 2.73 7.96 15.02
N PHE A 108 1.65 7.21 14.79
CA PHE A 108 0.59 7.52 13.81
C PHE A 108 1.10 7.61 12.37
N CYS A 109 1.71 6.53 11.87
CA CYS A 109 2.38 6.54 10.56
C CYS A 109 1.47 6.93 9.40
N ASN A 110 0.14 6.73 9.48
CA ASN A 110 -0.81 7.21 8.47
C ASN A 110 -0.61 8.71 8.17
N ASP A 111 -0.28 9.53 9.17
CA ASP A 111 -0.21 10.98 9.06
C ASP A 111 0.80 11.46 8.00
N PHE A 112 1.91 10.71 7.83
CA PHE A 112 3.02 11.09 6.96
C PHE A 112 3.43 9.99 5.97
N SER A 113 2.61 8.95 5.81
CA SER A 113 2.92 7.83 4.92
C SER A 113 1.94 7.60 3.77
N VAL A 114 2.45 6.91 2.76
CA VAL A 114 1.70 6.29 1.67
C VAL A 114 1.77 4.77 1.84
N GLY A 115 0.63 4.12 2.01
CA GLY A 115 0.48 2.66 2.01
C GLY A 115 0.22 2.08 0.61
N ILE A 116 1.02 1.07 0.23
CA ILE A 116 0.81 0.25 -0.96
C ILE A 116 0.58 -1.21 -0.55
N GLU A 117 -0.55 -1.76 -0.96
CA GLU A 117 -0.91 -3.16 -0.80
C GLU A 117 -0.44 -3.97 -2.00
N LEU A 118 0.23 -5.10 -1.76
CA LEU A 118 0.46 -6.13 -2.76
C LEU A 118 -0.52 -7.27 -2.54
N GLU A 119 -1.26 -7.65 -3.58
CA GLU A 119 -2.11 -8.83 -3.51
C GLU A 119 -1.23 -10.07 -3.26
N GLY A 120 -1.43 -10.76 -2.13
CA GLY A 120 -0.52 -11.82 -1.72
C GLY A 120 -0.69 -12.27 -0.27
N THR A 121 0.33 -12.98 0.21
CA THR A 121 0.45 -13.48 1.59
C THR A 121 1.90 -13.42 2.03
N ASP A 122 2.13 -13.60 3.33
CA ASP A 122 3.48 -13.59 3.93
C ASP A 122 4.39 -14.72 3.42
N ASP A 123 3.80 -15.82 2.97
CA ASP A 123 4.52 -17.06 2.64
C ASP A 123 4.59 -17.37 1.13
N LEU A 124 3.85 -16.63 0.30
CA LEU A 124 3.83 -16.84 -1.16
C LEU A 124 4.63 -15.74 -1.88
N PRO A 125 5.67 -16.09 -2.67
CA PRO A 125 6.46 -15.10 -3.41
C PRO A 125 5.59 -14.18 -4.29
N PHE A 126 5.88 -12.89 -4.26
CA PHE A 126 5.26 -11.89 -5.14
C PHE A 126 5.75 -12.01 -6.58
N THR A 127 4.89 -11.65 -7.55
CA THR A 127 5.19 -11.87 -8.98
C THR A 127 6.16 -10.82 -9.52
N ASP A 128 6.78 -11.14 -10.66
CA ASP A 128 7.63 -10.19 -11.38
C ASP A 128 6.87 -8.92 -11.79
N ALA A 129 5.60 -9.08 -12.17
CA ALA A 129 4.73 -7.98 -12.53
C ALA A 129 4.46 -7.04 -11.34
N GLN A 130 4.27 -7.60 -10.14
CA GLN A 130 4.12 -6.81 -8.91
C GLN A 130 5.38 -6.02 -8.58
N TYR A 131 6.57 -6.63 -8.64
CA TYR A 131 7.82 -5.91 -8.39
C TYR A 131 8.06 -4.80 -9.43
N LEU A 132 7.74 -5.05 -10.70
CA LEU A 132 7.85 -4.04 -11.74
C LEU A 132 6.92 -2.85 -11.46
N ALA A 133 5.63 -3.12 -11.24
CA ALA A 133 4.63 -2.09 -10.94
C ALA A 133 4.97 -1.32 -9.67
N LEU A 134 5.37 -2.01 -8.60
CA LEU A 134 5.80 -1.40 -7.34
C LEU A 134 7.01 -0.49 -7.53
N THR A 135 8.02 -0.95 -8.27
CA THR A 135 9.22 -0.15 -8.54
C THR A 135 8.86 1.12 -9.32
N THR A 136 8.03 1.00 -10.36
CA THR A 136 7.56 2.16 -11.13
C THR A 136 6.77 3.14 -10.27
N LEU A 137 5.82 2.64 -9.47
CA LEU A 137 4.99 3.46 -8.58
C LEU A 137 5.84 4.17 -7.52
N THR A 138 6.75 3.47 -6.87
CA THR A 138 7.65 4.06 -5.87
C THR A 138 8.48 5.17 -6.46
N ARG A 139 9.02 5.02 -7.66
CA ARG A 139 9.79 6.11 -8.31
C ARG A 139 8.93 7.35 -8.59
N GLN A 140 7.68 7.16 -9.00
CA GLN A 140 6.74 8.28 -9.14
C GLN A 140 6.51 8.98 -7.80
N LEU A 141 6.33 8.22 -6.72
CA LEU A 141 6.16 8.75 -5.36
C LEU A 141 7.41 9.48 -4.87
N GLN A 142 8.61 8.95 -5.08
CA GLN A 142 9.86 9.60 -4.68
C GLN A 142 10.12 10.89 -5.46
N SER A 143 9.75 10.91 -6.75
CA SER A 143 9.84 12.11 -7.58
C SER A 143 8.85 13.21 -7.15
N ALA A 144 7.66 12.83 -6.70
CA ALA A 144 6.65 13.78 -6.23
C ALA A 144 6.88 14.23 -4.78
N PHE A 145 7.38 13.33 -3.94
CA PHE A 145 7.53 13.51 -2.50
C PHE A 145 8.95 13.15 -2.07
N SER A 146 9.84 14.15 -2.11
CA SER A 146 11.27 13.97 -1.80
C SER A 146 11.56 13.46 -0.38
N GLY A 147 10.57 13.54 0.52
CA GLY A 147 10.65 12.95 1.87
C GLY A 147 10.67 11.42 1.86
N ILE A 148 10.15 10.76 0.83
CA ILE A 148 10.20 9.30 0.67
C ILE A 148 11.60 8.92 0.15
N THR A 149 12.56 8.83 1.05
CA THR A 149 13.92 8.35 0.72
C THR A 149 13.96 6.82 0.73
N ALA A 150 15.00 6.22 0.14
CA ALA A 150 15.17 4.76 0.14
C ALA A 150 15.22 4.13 1.55
N GLN A 151 15.65 4.91 2.56
CA GLN A 151 15.69 4.50 3.96
C GLN A 151 14.31 4.59 4.64
N ARG A 152 13.39 5.38 4.09
CA ARG A 152 12.03 5.58 4.59
C ARG A 152 11.01 4.76 3.79
N ILE A 153 11.44 3.57 3.35
CA ILE A 153 10.60 2.52 2.78
C ILE A 153 10.73 1.30 3.69
N CYS A 154 9.60 0.87 4.25
CA CYS A 154 9.54 -0.22 5.24
C CYS A 154 8.29 -1.08 5.04
N GLY A 155 8.25 -2.24 5.70
CA GLY A 155 7.07 -3.07 5.79
C GLY A 155 6.16 -2.63 6.93
N HIS A 156 4.89 -3.04 6.89
CA HIS A 156 3.98 -2.82 8.02
C HIS A 156 4.48 -3.47 9.31
N SER A 157 5.15 -4.63 9.20
CA SER A 157 5.82 -5.33 10.29
C SER A 157 6.86 -4.48 11.01
N ASP A 158 7.54 -3.57 10.29
CA ASP A 158 8.63 -2.75 10.84
C ASP A 158 8.07 -1.62 11.71
N ILE A 159 6.91 -1.07 11.34
CA ILE A 159 6.26 0.02 12.08
C ILE A 159 5.25 -0.48 13.12
N ALA A 160 4.92 -1.76 13.12
CA ALA A 160 3.96 -2.38 14.04
C ALA A 160 4.41 -3.77 14.52
N PRO A 161 5.62 -3.90 15.09
CA PRO A 161 6.17 -5.18 15.49
C PRO A 161 5.30 -5.88 16.53
N GLY A 162 5.09 -7.18 16.37
CA GLY A 162 4.24 -8.00 17.25
C GLY A 162 2.74 -7.88 16.98
N ARG A 163 2.28 -6.91 16.17
CA ARG A 163 0.88 -6.77 15.74
C ARG A 163 0.67 -7.17 14.28
N LYS A 164 1.63 -6.83 13.41
CA LYS A 164 1.55 -7.08 11.96
C LYS A 164 2.80 -7.79 11.47
N THR A 165 2.62 -8.64 10.46
CA THR A 165 3.66 -9.47 9.86
C THR A 165 3.86 -9.14 8.37
N ASP A 166 2.89 -8.47 7.74
CA ASP A 166 2.96 -8.03 6.35
C ASP A 166 4.09 -7.01 6.12
N PRO A 167 4.81 -7.06 4.97
CA PRO A 167 4.56 -7.90 3.79
C PRO A 167 5.16 -9.32 3.86
N GLY A 168 5.70 -9.71 5.02
CA GLY A 168 6.17 -11.06 5.30
C GLY A 168 7.50 -11.45 4.65
N PRO A 169 8.03 -12.65 4.98
CA PRO A 169 9.31 -13.14 4.46
C PRO A 169 9.31 -13.40 2.95
N ALA A 170 8.14 -13.57 2.31
CA ALA A 170 8.03 -13.73 0.86
C ALA A 170 8.31 -12.44 0.07
N PHE A 171 8.33 -11.27 0.74
CA PHE A 171 8.72 -10.02 0.11
C PHE A 171 10.25 -9.88 0.05
N ASP A 172 10.78 -9.93 -1.17
CA ASP A 172 12.20 -9.83 -1.49
C ASP A 172 12.65 -8.36 -1.51
N TRP A 173 12.99 -7.87 -0.32
CA TRP A 173 13.56 -6.54 -0.12
C TRP A 173 14.83 -6.29 -0.93
N ALA A 174 15.68 -7.31 -1.11
CA ALA A 174 16.94 -7.16 -1.83
C ALA A 174 16.69 -6.89 -3.32
N ARG A 175 15.79 -7.67 -3.93
CA ARG A 175 15.34 -7.45 -5.30
C ARG A 175 14.73 -6.06 -5.50
N TYR A 176 13.80 -5.68 -4.62
CA TYR A 176 13.12 -4.40 -4.72
C TYR A 176 14.08 -3.20 -4.58
N ARG A 177 14.95 -3.21 -3.56
CA ARG A 177 15.94 -2.14 -3.34
C ARG A 177 16.98 -2.07 -4.47
N ALA A 178 17.42 -3.21 -5.00
CA ALA A 178 18.32 -3.25 -6.14
C ALA A 178 17.68 -2.66 -7.41
N ALA A 179 16.37 -2.85 -7.60
CA ALA A 179 15.64 -2.25 -8.72
C ALA A 179 15.56 -0.73 -8.59
N LEU A 180 15.31 -0.19 -7.39
CA LEU A 180 15.26 1.26 -7.16
C LEU A 180 16.62 1.93 -7.41
N ALA A 181 17.73 1.34 -6.97
CA ALA A 181 19.06 1.93 -7.09
C ALA A 181 19.60 2.00 -8.55
N LYS A 182 19.12 1.15 -9.46
CA LYS A 182 19.66 1.05 -10.84
C LYS A 182 19.38 2.27 -11.72
N GLU A 183 18.43 3.13 -11.36
CA GLU A 183 18.06 4.30 -12.17
C GLU A 183 18.70 5.61 -11.67
N GLU A 184 19.22 5.64 -10.44
CA GLU A 184 20.03 6.78 -9.95
C GLU A 184 21.38 6.93 -10.70
N GLN A 185 21.74 5.93 -11.52
CA GLN A 185 23.01 5.85 -12.26
C GLN A 185 22.86 6.08 -13.78
N GLN A 186 21.70 6.55 -14.25
CA GLN A 186 21.45 6.98 -15.64
C GLN A 186 21.09 8.46 -15.70
#